data_AF-T0ZM49-F1
#
_entry.id   AF-T0ZM49-F1
#
_cell.length_a   1.000
_cell.length_b   1.000
_cell.length_c   1.000
_cell.angle_alpha   90.00
_cell.angle_beta   90.00
_cell.angle_gamma   90.00
#
_symmetry.space_group_name_H-M   'P 1'
#
loop_
_entity.id
_entity.type
_entity.pdbx_description
1 polymer ?
#
loop_
_entity_poly.entity_id
_entity_poly.type
_entity_poly.pdbx_seq_one_letter_code
_entity_poly.pdbx_strand_id
1 'polypeptide(L)'
;YLWSEILSKESLSDIIAHFIQYQDVEDENGKPTEEKKIIFPRYHQLDAVRKLISASREGTSHSYLVQHSAGSGKSNTISWLGYRLASLHDHDRNVYDSVIVVTDRKVLDRQLQRTFQQFEQVGGVLERIDKSSSQLKDALEKGRKIIVTTMQKFPRIVDQIRELHGKNFAIIIDEAHSSTTGENSKNMKLVLTPKGIEDAEEDDTDEETYEDLIVQDLEARGKQNNVSYYAFTATPKAKTLELFGHKTPEGRYEPFHIYTMKQAIEEGFILDVLKNYT
;
A
#
# COMPACT_ATOMS: atom_id res chain seq x y z
N TYR A 1 6.63 14.38 -23.07
CA TYR A 1 6.59 12.99 -22.57
C TYR A 1 7.82 12.16 -22.93
N LEU A 2 7.86 11.32 -23.99
CA LEU A 2 8.93 10.32 -24.17
C LEU A 2 10.36 10.91 -24.06
N TRP A 3 10.69 11.92 -24.86
CA TRP A 3 12.04 12.50 -24.87
C TRP A 3 12.40 13.38 -23.66
N SER A 4 11.41 13.90 -22.93
CA SER A 4 11.56 14.98 -21.94
C SER A 4 11.40 14.46 -20.52
N GLU A 5 10.59 13.42 -20.34
CA GLU A 5 10.22 12.88 -19.03
C GLU A 5 10.71 11.45 -18.85
N ILE A 6 10.89 10.66 -19.92
CA ILE A 6 11.38 9.28 -19.82
C ILE A 6 12.85 9.16 -20.23
N LEU A 7 13.22 9.70 -21.39
CA LEU A 7 14.58 9.54 -21.95
C LEU A 7 15.60 10.58 -21.44
N SER A 8 15.23 11.46 -20.51
CA SER A 8 16.23 12.29 -19.85
C SER A 8 17.19 11.39 -19.05
N LYS A 9 18.46 11.79 -18.95
CA LYS A 9 19.50 10.99 -18.29
C LYS A 9 19.08 10.63 -16.85
N GLU A 10 18.59 11.62 -16.12
CA GLU A 10 18.16 11.48 -14.73
C GLU A 10 16.97 10.52 -14.59
N SER A 11 15.98 10.66 -15.48
CA SER A 11 14.78 9.81 -15.45
C SER A 11 15.09 8.37 -15.84
N LEU A 12 15.89 8.17 -16.88
CA LEU A 12 16.26 6.83 -17.33
C LEU A 12 17.12 6.12 -16.28
N SER A 13 18.07 6.83 -15.65
CA SER A 13 18.84 6.29 -14.52
C SER A 13 17.96 5.92 -13.34
N ASP A 14 16.97 6.76 -12.98
CA ASP A 14 16.00 6.46 -11.92
C ASP A 14 15.13 5.23 -12.24
N ILE A 15 14.65 5.10 -13.48
CA ILE A 15 13.87 3.94 -13.93
C ILE A 15 14.71 2.66 -13.81
N ILE A 16 15.94 2.68 -14.33
CA ILE A 16 16.82 1.51 -14.30
C ILE A 16 17.18 1.11 -12.87
N ALA A 17 17.50 2.08 -12.02
CA ALA A 17 17.95 1.82 -10.65
C ALA A 17 16.83 1.39 -9.70
N HIS A 18 15.61 1.95 -9.87
CA HIS A 18 14.57 1.85 -8.84
C HIS A 18 13.26 1.21 -9.31
N PHE A 19 13.07 1.00 -10.61
CA PHE A 19 11.78 0.49 -11.12
C PHE A 19 11.88 -0.82 -11.91
N ILE A 20 13.04 -1.21 -12.41
CA ILE A 20 13.19 -2.49 -13.10
C ILE A 20 13.06 -3.65 -12.09
N GLN A 21 12.17 -4.61 -12.40
CA GLN A 21 11.98 -5.84 -11.62
C GLN A 21 12.30 -7.07 -12.48
N TYR A 22 12.70 -8.16 -11.84
CA TYR A 22 12.98 -9.43 -12.48
C TYR A 22 12.01 -10.49 -11.98
N GLN A 23 11.05 -10.90 -12.80
CA GLN A 23 10.11 -11.95 -12.43
C GLN A 23 10.63 -13.31 -12.90
N ASP A 24 10.68 -14.28 -12.00
CA ASP A 24 10.95 -15.67 -12.39
C ASP A 24 9.81 -16.17 -13.29
N VAL A 25 10.17 -16.77 -14.43
CA VAL A 25 9.20 -17.43 -15.30
C VAL A 25 8.84 -18.76 -14.67
N GLU A 26 7.55 -19.03 -14.44
CA GLU A 26 7.09 -20.29 -13.85
C GLU A 26 6.74 -21.31 -14.96
N ASP A 27 7.03 -22.59 -14.72
CA ASP A 27 6.67 -23.70 -15.60
C ASP A 27 5.17 -24.03 -15.52
N GLU A 28 4.71 -25.01 -16.31
CA GLU A 28 3.30 -25.46 -16.32
C GLU A 28 2.80 -25.96 -14.95
N ASN A 29 3.71 -26.26 -14.01
CA ASN A 29 3.42 -26.70 -12.65
C ASN A 29 3.59 -25.58 -11.61
N GLY A 30 3.83 -24.33 -12.03
CA GLY A 30 4.04 -23.19 -11.14
C GLY A 30 5.41 -23.18 -10.43
N LYS A 31 6.40 -23.93 -10.93
CA LYS A 31 7.77 -23.90 -10.40
C LYS A 31 8.61 -22.84 -11.13
N PRO A 32 9.41 -22.04 -10.41
CA PRO A 32 10.29 -21.07 -11.05
C PRO A 32 11.33 -21.79 -11.91
N THR A 33 11.46 -21.33 -13.15
CA THR A 33 12.50 -21.75 -14.11
C THR A 33 13.76 -20.89 -13.94
N GLU A 34 14.81 -21.19 -14.70
CA GLU A 34 16.02 -20.33 -14.76
C GLU A 34 15.80 -19.04 -15.57
N GLU A 35 14.70 -18.94 -16.32
CA GLU A 35 14.39 -17.75 -17.12
C GLU A 35 13.81 -16.62 -16.25
N LYS A 36 14.28 -15.41 -16.52
CA LYS A 36 13.80 -14.19 -15.86
C LYS A 36 13.19 -13.24 -16.88
N LYS A 37 11.99 -12.77 -16.57
CA LYS A 37 11.32 -11.70 -17.32
C LYS A 37 11.62 -10.36 -16.68
N ILE A 38 12.00 -9.38 -17.49
CA ILE A 38 12.17 -8.00 -17.04
C ILE A 38 10.82 -7.30 -17.08
N ILE A 39 10.45 -6.67 -15.97
CA ILE A 39 9.26 -5.84 -15.85
C ILE A 39 9.71 -4.37 -15.75
N PHE A 40 9.20 -3.56 -16.67
CA PHE A 40 9.29 -2.10 -16.61
C PHE A 40 8.00 -1.53 -16.02
N PRO A 41 8.06 -0.39 -15.31
CA PRO A 41 6.85 0.28 -14.85
C PRO A 41 6.05 0.80 -16.05
N ARG A 42 4.73 0.62 -16.00
CA ARG A 42 3.82 1.37 -16.87
C ARG A 42 3.83 2.84 -16.44
N TYR A 43 3.44 3.72 -17.35
CA TYR A 43 3.54 5.16 -17.10
C TYR A 43 2.76 5.61 -15.86
N HIS A 44 1.51 5.16 -15.69
CA HIS A 44 0.69 5.54 -14.54
C HIS A 44 1.30 5.11 -13.21
N GLN A 45 2.02 3.99 -13.18
CA GLN A 45 2.70 3.47 -12.00
C GLN A 45 3.92 4.34 -11.68
N LEU A 46 4.73 4.66 -12.70
CA LEU A 46 5.90 5.54 -12.58
C LEU A 46 5.49 6.93 -12.10
N ASP A 47 4.46 7.51 -12.72
CA ASP A 47 3.93 8.84 -12.40
C ASP A 47 3.35 8.88 -10.98
N ALA A 48 2.56 7.87 -10.58
CA ALA A 48 2.01 7.78 -9.23
C ALA A 48 3.11 7.73 -8.16
N VAL A 49 4.10 6.84 -8.32
CA VAL A 49 5.19 6.71 -7.35
C VAL A 49 6.00 8.00 -7.26
N ARG A 50 6.35 8.64 -8.39
CA ARG A 50 7.12 9.89 -8.40
C ARG A 50 6.38 11.03 -7.70
N LYS A 51 5.08 11.21 -7.98
CA LYS A 51 4.25 12.23 -7.33
C LYS A 51 4.14 12.00 -5.83
N LEU A 52 3.89 10.75 -5.41
CA LEU A 52 3.80 10.40 -4.00
C LEU A 52 5.12 10.68 -3.28
N ILE A 53 6.25 10.21 -3.83
CA ILE A 53 7.57 10.46 -3.24
C ILE A 53 7.90 11.95 -3.17
N SER A 54 7.50 12.73 -4.18
CA SER A 54 7.67 14.18 -4.13
C SER A 54 6.85 14.80 -2.99
N ALA A 55 5.59 14.40 -2.82
CA ALA A 55 4.72 14.91 -1.76
C ALA A 55 5.17 14.46 -0.36
N SER A 56 5.68 13.24 -0.23
CA SER A 56 6.24 12.70 1.02
C SER A 56 7.42 13.50 1.56
N ARG A 57 8.09 14.32 0.73
CA ARG A 57 9.18 15.22 1.19
C ARG A 57 8.68 16.36 2.07
N GLU A 58 7.38 16.66 2.07
CA GLU A 58 6.77 17.65 2.97
C GLU A 58 6.75 17.15 4.43
N GLY A 59 7.00 15.86 4.65
CA GLY A 59 7.10 15.24 5.98
C GLY A 59 5.98 14.25 6.26
N THR A 60 5.67 14.07 7.54
CA THR A 60 4.65 13.13 8.02
C THR A 60 3.30 13.80 8.23
N SER A 61 2.27 13.05 8.64
CA SER A 61 0.90 13.56 8.80
C SER A 61 0.21 13.88 7.48
N HIS A 62 0.44 13.09 6.43
CA HIS A 62 -0.27 13.26 5.17
C HIS A 62 -1.00 11.99 4.79
N SER A 63 -2.14 12.14 4.14
CA SER A 63 -2.90 11.01 3.60
C SER A 63 -3.01 11.19 2.09
N TYR A 64 -2.80 10.10 1.35
CA TYR A 64 -2.84 10.08 -0.09
C TYR A 64 -3.69 8.92 -0.57
N LEU A 65 -4.67 9.22 -1.41
CA LEU A 65 -5.52 8.23 -2.06
C LEU A 65 -5.10 8.03 -3.52
N VAL A 66 -4.79 6.80 -3.88
CA VAL A 66 -4.47 6.37 -5.23
C VAL A 66 -5.64 5.53 -5.76
N GLN A 67 -6.38 6.09 -6.71
CA GLN A 67 -7.49 5.41 -7.36
C GLN A 67 -7.03 4.74 -8.66
N HIS A 68 -6.63 3.48 -8.61
CA HIS A 68 -6.17 2.72 -9.79
C HIS A 68 -7.12 1.55 -10.06
N SER A 69 -7.47 1.32 -11.33
CA SER A 69 -8.40 0.22 -11.68
C SER A 69 -7.88 -1.16 -11.25
N ALA A 70 -8.78 -2.09 -10.98
CA ALA A 70 -8.42 -3.51 -10.82
C ALA A 70 -7.64 -3.99 -12.05
N GLY A 71 -6.63 -4.86 -11.87
CA GLY A 71 -5.79 -5.35 -12.99
C GLY A 71 -4.78 -4.33 -13.58
N SER A 72 -4.73 -3.09 -13.07
CA SER A 72 -3.77 -2.07 -13.53
C SER A 72 -2.32 -2.33 -13.08
N GLY A 73 -2.11 -3.27 -12.15
CA GLY A 73 -0.81 -3.59 -11.55
C GLY A 73 -0.52 -2.82 -10.26
N LYS A 74 -1.55 -2.53 -9.44
CA LYS A 74 -1.42 -1.78 -8.16
C LYS A 74 -0.34 -2.34 -7.23
N SER A 75 -0.23 -3.67 -7.13
CA SER A 75 0.75 -4.33 -6.27
C SER A 75 2.20 -3.96 -6.63
N ASN A 76 2.50 -3.77 -7.92
CA ASN A 76 3.83 -3.27 -8.33
C ASN A 76 4.02 -1.82 -7.91
N THR A 77 3.00 -0.97 -8.08
CA THR A 77 3.01 0.43 -7.61
C THR A 77 3.25 0.52 -6.10
N ILE A 78 2.56 -0.30 -5.31
CA ILE A 78 2.72 -0.43 -3.85
C ILE A 78 4.15 -0.85 -3.50
N SER A 79 4.70 -1.82 -4.23
CA SER A 79 6.05 -2.32 -3.97
C SER A 79 7.12 -1.26 -4.24
N TRP A 80 7.06 -0.60 -5.41
CA TRP A 80 7.97 0.50 -5.74
C TRP A 80 7.83 1.65 -4.76
N LEU A 81 6.59 2.02 -4.39
CA LEU A 81 6.35 3.07 -3.41
C LEU A 81 6.95 2.70 -2.04
N GLY A 82 6.70 1.50 -1.54
CA GLY A 82 7.18 1.06 -0.23
C GLY A 82 8.70 1.09 -0.14
N TYR A 83 9.38 0.60 -1.18
CA TYR A 83 10.84 0.65 -1.25
C TYR A 83 11.38 2.09 -1.29
N ARG A 84 10.74 2.94 -2.10
CA ARG A 84 11.14 4.35 -2.26
C ARG A 84 10.89 5.17 -1.00
N LEU A 85 9.83 4.89 -0.24
CA LEU A 85 9.55 5.54 1.04
C LEU A 85 10.56 5.10 2.12
N ALA A 86 10.92 3.81 2.14
CA ALA A 86 11.86 3.26 3.12
C ALA A 86 13.30 3.80 2.93
N SER A 87 13.62 4.25 1.71
CA SER A 87 14.88 4.88 1.34
C SER A 87 14.77 6.40 1.18
N LEU A 88 13.62 7.00 1.51
CA LEU A 88 13.42 8.43 1.37
C LEU A 88 14.14 9.16 2.51
N HIS A 89 15.11 10.00 2.14
CA HIS A 89 15.85 10.84 3.07
C HIS A 89 15.56 12.32 2.82
N ASP A 90 15.49 13.07 3.92
CA ASP A 90 15.63 14.51 3.95
C ASP A 90 16.93 14.84 4.67
N HIS A 91 17.87 15.43 3.94
CA HIS A 91 19.26 15.59 4.37
C HIS A 91 19.87 14.24 4.84
N ASP A 92 20.35 14.17 6.08
CA ASP A 92 20.97 12.97 6.66
C ASP A 92 19.99 12.10 7.48
N ARG A 93 18.68 12.38 7.41
CA ARG A 93 17.66 11.64 8.16
C ARG A 93 16.65 10.98 7.23
N ASN A 94 16.23 9.78 7.61
CA ASN A 94 15.10 9.14 6.96
C ASN A 94 13.83 9.97 7.22
N VAL A 95 13.02 10.17 6.19
CA VAL A 95 11.68 10.76 6.36
C VAL A 95 10.78 9.81 7.16
N TYR A 96 10.88 8.51 6.85
CA TYR A 96 10.17 7.43 7.55
C TYR A 96 11.17 6.41 8.10
N ASP A 97 11.04 6.08 9.38
CA ASP A 97 11.83 5.04 10.03
C ASP A 97 11.41 3.64 9.58
N SER A 98 10.09 3.45 9.40
CA SER A 98 9.50 2.20 8.93
C SER A 98 8.32 2.45 7.98
N VAL A 99 8.22 1.60 6.95
CA VAL A 99 7.09 1.54 6.02
C VAL A 99 6.33 0.25 6.28
N ILE A 100 5.02 0.36 6.47
CA ILE A 100 4.14 -0.77 6.79
C ILE A 100 3.16 -0.93 5.64
N VAL A 101 3.22 -2.07 4.98
CA VAL A 101 2.29 -2.45 3.90
C VAL A 101 1.24 -3.38 4.49
N VAL A 102 -0.01 -2.95 4.41
CA VAL A 102 -1.18 -3.66 4.91
C VAL A 102 -2.02 -4.07 3.71
N THR A 103 -2.24 -5.37 3.57
CA THR A 103 -2.96 -5.98 2.43
C THR A 103 -3.79 -7.16 2.93
N ASP A 104 -4.73 -7.65 2.14
CA ASP A 104 -5.45 -8.89 2.46
C ASP A 104 -4.50 -10.11 2.47
N ARG A 105 -4.83 -11.17 3.24
CA ARG A 105 -4.09 -12.43 3.34
C ARG A 105 -3.99 -13.18 2.01
N LYS A 106 -5.01 -13.14 1.14
CA LYS A 106 -4.96 -13.78 -0.18
C LYS A 106 -4.02 -13.04 -1.13
N VAL A 107 -4.00 -11.72 -1.00
CA VAL A 107 -3.16 -10.77 -1.77
C VAL A 107 -1.85 -10.45 -1.04
N LEU A 108 -1.57 -11.08 0.11
CA LEU A 108 -0.25 -11.10 0.77
C LEU A 108 0.66 -11.97 -0.08
N ASP A 109 0.90 -11.45 -1.27
CA ASP A 109 1.22 -12.21 -2.44
C ASP A 109 2.71 -12.54 -2.39
N ARG A 110 3.05 -13.74 -2.84
CA ARG A 110 4.43 -14.08 -3.18
C ARG A 110 5.00 -13.05 -4.13
N GLN A 111 4.19 -12.42 -4.98
CA GLN A 111 4.63 -11.34 -5.87
C GLN A 111 5.09 -10.09 -5.12
N LEU A 112 4.32 -9.56 -4.16
CA LEU A 112 4.75 -8.40 -3.36
C LEU A 112 6.05 -8.71 -2.62
N GLN A 113 6.14 -9.89 -2.01
CA GLN A 113 7.32 -10.33 -1.26
C GLN A 113 8.55 -10.51 -2.16
N ARG A 114 8.42 -11.22 -3.27
CA ARG A 114 9.50 -11.40 -4.26
C ARG A 114 9.98 -10.04 -4.77
N THR A 115 9.05 -9.13 -5.00
CA THR A 115 9.36 -7.78 -5.45
C THR A 115 10.20 -7.04 -4.41
N PHE A 116 9.76 -7.00 -3.15
CA PHE A 116 10.54 -6.36 -2.08
C PHE A 116 11.90 -7.02 -1.84
N GLN A 117 11.98 -8.36 -1.95
CA GLN A 117 13.25 -9.11 -1.84
C GLN A 117 14.23 -8.77 -2.97
N GLN A 118 13.76 -8.50 -4.19
CA GLN A 118 14.64 -8.10 -5.31
C GLN A 118 15.29 -6.74 -5.09
N PHE A 119 14.65 -5.86 -4.33
CA PHE A 119 15.21 -4.56 -3.97
C PHE A 119 16.12 -4.62 -2.72
N GLU A 120 16.19 -5.78 -2.07
CA GLU A 120 17.02 -6.00 -0.88
C GLU A 120 18.46 -6.35 -1.30
N GLN A 121 19.33 -5.32 -1.41
CA GLN A 121 20.78 -5.53 -1.57
C GLN A 121 21.47 -5.91 -0.25
N VAL A 122 20.83 -5.64 0.90
CA VAL A 122 21.36 -5.88 2.25
C VAL A 122 20.26 -6.56 3.06
N GLY A 123 20.51 -7.78 3.55
CA GLY A 123 19.53 -8.53 4.32
C GLY A 123 19.09 -7.81 5.61
N GLY A 124 17.80 -7.88 5.93
CA GLY A 124 17.20 -7.35 7.16
C GLY A 124 16.22 -6.20 6.95
N VAL A 125 15.98 -5.77 5.71
CA VAL A 125 15.11 -4.63 5.36
C VAL A 125 13.63 -5.02 5.43
N LEU A 126 13.31 -6.26 5.08
CA LEU A 126 11.95 -6.78 5.01
C LEU A 126 11.63 -7.73 6.16
N GLU A 127 10.50 -7.51 6.84
CA GLU A 127 9.93 -8.47 7.80
C GLU A 127 8.46 -8.76 7.50
N ARG A 128 8.12 -10.04 7.39
CA ARG A 128 6.74 -10.52 7.22
C ARG A 128 6.18 -10.89 8.59
N ILE A 129 4.96 -10.42 8.87
CA ILE A 129 4.26 -10.76 10.10
C ILE A 129 3.02 -11.57 9.78
N ASP A 130 3.18 -12.89 9.77
CA ASP A 130 2.12 -13.84 9.48
C ASP A 130 1.44 -14.36 10.75
N LYS A 131 2.19 -14.58 11.84
CA LYS A 131 1.71 -15.41 12.97
C LYS A 131 1.26 -14.65 14.20
N SER A 132 1.97 -13.61 14.66
CA SER A 132 1.60 -12.97 15.94
C SER A 132 1.78 -11.46 15.96
N SER A 133 1.00 -10.78 16.79
CA SER A 133 1.18 -9.35 17.07
C SER A 133 2.48 -9.03 17.81
N SER A 134 3.10 -10.02 18.46
CA SER A 134 4.41 -9.87 19.10
C SER A 134 5.54 -9.73 18.08
N GLN A 135 5.44 -10.40 16.93
CA GLN A 135 6.38 -10.20 15.81
C GLN A 135 6.31 -8.78 15.25
N LEU A 136 5.10 -8.20 15.17
CA LEU A 136 4.93 -6.81 14.74
C LEU A 136 5.65 -5.84 15.68
N LYS A 137 5.45 -6.00 16.99
CA LYS A 137 6.12 -5.15 17.97
C LYS A 137 7.63 -5.26 17.86
N ASP A 138 8.15 -6.48 17.80
CA ASP A 138 9.57 -6.76 17.67
C ASP A 138 10.17 -6.16 16.38
N ALA A 139 9.46 -6.27 15.24
CA ALA A 139 9.88 -5.67 13.98
C ALA A 139 9.96 -4.14 14.05
N LEU A 140 8.97 -3.50 14.69
CA LEU A 140 8.94 -2.05 14.87
C LEU A 140 10.01 -1.56 15.86
N GLU A 141 10.26 -2.31 16.93
CA GLU A 141 11.31 -2.03 17.91
C GLU A 141 12.70 -2.17 17.29
N LYS A 142 12.95 -3.26 16.54
CA LYS A 142 14.18 -3.51 15.79
C LYS A 142 14.41 -2.55 14.62
N GLY A 143 13.44 -1.68 14.31
CA GLY A 143 13.57 -0.66 13.27
C GLY A 143 13.65 -1.25 11.86
N ARG A 144 12.87 -2.32 11.61
CA ARG A 144 12.74 -2.86 10.26
C ARG A 144 12.19 -1.81 9.31
N LYS A 145 12.82 -1.69 8.15
CA LYS A 145 12.53 -0.63 7.18
C LYS A 145 11.21 -0.87 6.45
N ILE A 146 10.90 -2.11 6.08
CA ILE A 146 9.67 -2.48 5.41
C ILE A 146 9.04 -3.65 6.15
N ILE A 147 7.79 -3.48 6.55
CA ILE A 147 7.01 -4.46 7.27
C ILE A 147 5.79 -4.77 6.43
N VAL A 148 5.55 -6.04 6.11
CA VAL A 148 4.36 -6.46 5.36
C VAL A 148 3.48 -7.31 6.26
N THR A 149 2.22 -6.90 6.39
CA THR A 149 1.25 -7.53 7.28
C THR A 149 -0.17 -7.45 6.71
N THR A 150 -1.12 -7.98 7.47
CA THR A 150 -2.48 -8.19 7.00
C THR A 150 -3.44 -7.15 7.59
N MET A 151 -4.56 -6.89 6.90
CA MET A 151 -5.58 -5.93 7.35
C MET A 151 -6.10 -6.21 8.77
N GLN A 152 -6.21 -7.49 9.14
CA GLN A 152 -6.66 -7.90 10.48
C GLN A 152 -5.79 -7.38 11.62
N LYS A 153 -4.49 -7.15 11.35
CA LYS A 153 -3.54 -6.68 12.35
C LYS A 153 -3.49 -5.15 12.46
N PHE A 154 -4.21 -4.43 11.59
CA PHE A 154 -4.15 -2.96 11.53
C PHE A 154 -4.42 -2.25 12.86
N PRO A 155 -5.49 -2.56 13.63
CA PRO A 155 -5.75 -1.84 14.88
C PRO A 155 -4.57 -1.93 15.86
N ARG A 156 -3.94 -3.11 15.95
CA ARG A 156 -2.74 -3.31 16.79
C ARG A 156 -1.51 -2.55 16.27
N ILE A 157 -1.36 -2.39 14.95
CA ILE A 157 -0.30 -1.55 14.35
C ILE A 157 -0.42 -0.12 14.86
N VAL A 158 -1.62 0.45 14.79
CA VAL A 158 -1.84 1.85 15.17
C VAL A 158 -1.65 2.05 16.67
N ASP A 159 -1.97 1.06 17.51
CA ASP A 159 -1.64 1.09 18.95
C ASP A 159 -0.12 1.09 19.19
N GLN A 160 0.61 0.17 18.56
CA GLN A 160 2.06 0.03 18.75
C GLN A 160 2.84 1.24 18.24
N ILE A 161 2.43 1.84 17.12
CA ILE A 161 3.05 3.07 16.60
C ILE A 161 2.94 4.22 17.61
N ARG A 162 1.86 4.30 18.38
CA ARG A 162 1.70 5.35 19.41
C ARG A 162 2.64 5.17 20.59
N GLU A 163 3.03 3.94 20.91
CA GLU A 163 4.04 3.64 21.94
C GLU A 163 5.45 4.03 21.48
N LEU A 164 5.69 4.09 20.17
CA LEU A 164 7.00 4.37 19.57
C LEU A 164 7.19 5.87 19.30
N HIS A 165 7.46 6.60 20.37
CA HIS A 165 7.75 8.03 20.30
C HIS A 165 9.03 8.34 19.49
N GLY A 166 8.99 9.43 18.72
CA GLY A 166 10.14 9.93 17.97
C GLY A 166 10.46 9.18 16.67
N LYS A 167 9.63 8.21 16.28
CA LYS A 167 9.70 7.52 14.98
C LYS A 167 8.58 7.95 14.05
N ASN A 168 8.91 8.03 12.77
CA ASN A 168 8.01 8.38 11.67
C ASN A 168 7.65 7.13 10.86
N PHE A 169 6.38 7.00 10.48
CA PHE A 169 5.86 5.82 9.81
C PHE A 169 5.11 6.19 8.53
N ALA A 170 5.26 5.35 7.51
CA ALA A 170 4.38 5.35 6.35
C ALA A 170 3.54 4.06 6.37
N ILE A 171 2.22 4.17 6.24
CA ILE A 171 1.32 3.03 6.17
C ILE A 171 0.69 3.00 4.77
N ILE A 172 1.01 1.96 4.00
CA ILE A 172 0.40 1.69 2.70
C ILE A 172 -0.73 0.69 2.90
N ILE A 173 -1.93 1.02 2.44
CA ILE A 173 -3.14 0.22 2.59
C ILE A 173 -3.58 -0.19 1.18
N ASP A 174 -3.51 -1.48 0.85
CA ASP A 174 -4.12 -2.01 -0.37
C ASP A 174 -5.61 -2.26 -0.16
N GLU A 175 -6.39 -2.08 -1.23
CA GLU A 175 -7.86 -2.16 -1.23
C GLU A 175 -8.56 -1.32 -0.16
N ALA A 176 -8.17 -0.06 -0.02
CA ALA A 176 -8.84 0.90 0.84
C ALA A 176 -10.23 1.33 0.27
N HIS A 177 -11.21 0.45 0.27
CA HIS A 177 -12.62 0.79 0.06
C HIS A 177 -13.40 0.34 1.29
N SER A 178 -14.29 1.16 1.85
CA SER A 178 -15.11 0.75 3.01
C SER A 178 -16.41 0.13 2.51
N SER A 179 -17.12 -0.68 3.30
CA SER A 179 -18.51 -1.01 3.06
C SER A 179 -19.41 0.19 3.44
N THR A 180 -20.67 0.22 2.98
CA THR A 180 -21.62 1.26 3.41
C THR A 180 -22.99 0.65 3.51
N THR A 181 -23.25 -0.15 4.54
CA THR A 181 -24.62 -0.40 4.99
C THR A 181 -24.64 -0.93 6.43
N GLY A 182 -25.43 -0.26 7.28
CA GLY A 182 -25.62 -0.65 8.65
C GLY A 182 -26.38 -1.97 8.76
N GLU A 183 -25.84 -2.90 9.54
CA GLU A 183 -26.57 -3.82 10.43
C GLU A 183 -25.63 -4.57 11.42
N ASN A 184 -24.31 -4.60 11.18
CA ASN A 184 -23.35 -5.37 11.99
C ASN A 184 -22.62 -4.61 13.12
N SER A 185 -23.11 -3.44 13.56
CA SER A 185 -22.44 -2.62 14.58
C SER A 185 -22.42 -3.22 16.00
N LYS A 186 -23.14 -4.32 16.26
CA LYS A 186 -23.16 -4.99 17.57
C LYS A 186 -21.99 -5.96 17.80
N ASN A 187 -21.47 -6.60 16.76
CA ASN A 187 -20.33 -7.52 16.87
C ASN A 187 -18.96 -6.78 16.88
N MET A 188 -18.91 -5.57 16.33
CA MET A 188 -17.67 -4.79 16.21
C MET A 188 -17.07 -4.34 17.54
N LYS A 189 -17.89 -4.07 18.58
CA LYS A 189 -17.37 -3.67 19.91
C LYS A 189 -16.62 -4.80 20.62
N LEU A 190 -16.92 -6.06 20.32
CA LEU A 190 -16.20 -7.20 20.89
C LEU A 190 -14.82 -7.38 20.24
N VAL A 191 -14.76 -7.25 18.91
CA VAL A 191 -13.51 -7.39 18.13
C VAL A 191 -12.51 -6.26 18.42
N LEU A 192 -12.96 -5.07 18.82
CA LEU A 192 -12.06 -3.94 19.16
C LEU A 192 -11.39 -4.07 20.54
N THR A 193 -11.69 -5.11 21.32
CA THR A 193 -10.96 -5.37 22.58
C THR A 193 -9.68 -6.14 22.28
N PRO A 194 -8.55 -5.88 22.97
CA PRO A 194 -7.31 -6.64 22.76
C PRO A 194 -7.53 -8.16 22.81
N LYS A 195 -8.44 -8.61 23.67
CA LYS A 195 -8.83 -10.01 23.84
C LYS A 195 -9.66 -10.54 22.65
N GLY A 196 -10.63 -9.76 22.15
CA GLY A 196 -11.42 -10.12 20.97
C GLY A 196 -10.64 -10.15 19.66
N ILE A 197 -9.51 -9.44 19.57
CA ILE A 197 -8.59 -9.53 18.41
C ILE A 197 -7.78 -10.84 18.47
N GLU A 198 -7.36 -11.28 19.67
CA GLU A 198 -6.62 -12.52 19.87
C GLU A 198 -7.47 -13.76 19.52
N ASP A 199 -8.74 -13.75 19.94
CA ASP A 199 -9.69 -14.81 19.60
C ASP A 199 -10.14 -14.75 18.12
N ALA A 200 -10.07 -13.57 17.47
CA ALA A 200 -10.36 -13.38 16.05
C ALA A 200 -9.16 -13.66 15.12
N GLU A 201 -7.98 -14.03 15.65
CA GLU A 201 -6.88 -14.55 14.81
C GLU A 201 -7.22 -15.93 14.21
N GLU A 202 -8.24 -16.62 14.76
CA GLU A 202 -8.69 -17.96 14.35
C GLU A 202 -10.01 -17.99 13.55
N ASP A 203 -10.79 -16.90 13.48
CA ASP A 203 -12.14 -16.93 12.89
C ASP A 203 -12.27 -16.14 11.58
N ASP A 204 -12.97 -16.74 10.62
CA ASP A 204 -13.18 -16.34 9.22
C ASP A 204 -14.13 -15.12 9.14
N THR A 205 -13.75 -14.03 9.79
CA THR A 205 -14.51 -12.77 9.76
C THR A 205 -14.37 -12.12 8.39
N ASP A 206 -15.51 -11.74 7.80
CA ASP A 206 -15.60 -11.19 6.44
C ASP A 206 -14.65 -10.00 6.24
N GLU A 207 -13.91 -10.01 5.13
CA GLU A 207 -12.93 -8.97 4.73
C GLU A 207 -13.50 -7.55 4.80
N GLU A 208 -14.77 -7.36 4.43
CA GLU A 208 -15.49 -6.08 4.52
C GLU A 208 -15.49 -5.48 5.94
N THR A 209 -15.46 -6.33 6.97
CA THR A 209 -15.45 -5.89 8.37
C THR A 209 -14.16 -5.15 8.70
N TYR A 210 -13.02 -5.58 8.14
CA TYR A 210 -11.71 -5.02 8.48
C TYR A 210 -11.47 -3.66 7.83
N GLU A 211 -11.96 -3.44 6.63
CA GLU A 211 -11.86 -2.14 5.95
C GLU A 211 -12.65 -1.05 6.71
N ASP A 212 -13.85 -1.40 7.16
CA ASP A 212 -14.67 -0.52 8.01
C ASP A 212 -13.98 -0.25 9.37
N LEU A 213 -13.31 -1.24 9.95
CA LEU A 213 -12.53 -1.07 11.17
C LEU A 213 -11.37 -0.07 10.99
N ILE A 214 -10.70 -0.08 9.84
CA ILE A 214 -9.62 0.88 9.55
C ILE A 214 -10.16 2.30 9.49
N VAL A 215 -11.25 2.50 8.75
CA VAL A 215 -11.92 3.81 8.64
C VAL A 215 -12.32 4.32 10.02
N GLN A 216 -12.97 3.48 10.84
CA GLN A 216 -13.40 3.85 12.18
C GLN A 216 -12.24 4.14 13.12
N ASP A 217 -11.17 3.35 13.07
CA ASP A 217 -9.99 3.56 13.90
C ASP A 217 -9.29 4.88 13.57
N LEU A 218 -9.18 5.21 12.28
CA LEU A 218 -8.65 6.49 11.81
C LEU A 218 -9.52 7.68 12.19
N GLU A 219 -10.85 7.54 12.13
CA GLU A 219 -11.76 8.58 12.60
C GLU A 219 -11.67 8.81 14.11
N ALA A 220 -11.67 7.73 14.89
CA ALA A 220 -11.64 7.80 16.34
C ALA A 220 -10.33 8.42 16.86
N ARG A 221 -9.22 8.12 16.19
CA ARG A 221 -7.88 8.59 16.59
C ARG A 221 -7.52 9.93 15.98
N GLY A 222 -8.12 10.29 14.85
CA GLY A 222 -7.78 11.47 14.08
C GLY A 222 -6.37 11.42 13.50
N LYS A 223 -5.93 12.58 13.01
CA LYS A 223 -4.65 12.74 12.33
C LYS A 223 -3.46 12.56 13.30
N GLN A 224 -2.57 11.61 12.99
CA GLN A 224 -1.34 11.38 13.76
C GLN A 224 -0.16 12.15 13.14
N ASN A 225 0.60 12.85 13.98
CA ASN A 225 1.69 13.72 13.52
C ASN A 225 2.91 12.97 12.95
N ASN A 226 3.06 11.69 13.30
CA ASN A 226 4.21 10.87 12.92
C ASN A 226 3.85 9.77 11.92
N VAL A 227 2.64 9.79 11.34
CA VAL A 227 2.18 8.77 10.40
C VAL A 227 1.70 9.40 9.10
N SER A 228 2.07 8.83 7.97
CA SER A 228 1.46 9.14 6.67
C SER A 228 0.77 7.91 6.10
N TYR A 229 -0.40 8.11 5.50
CA TYR A 229 -1.21 7.03 4.94
C TYR A 229 -1.23 7.09 3.42
N TYR A 230 -1.10 5.94 2.78
CA TYR A 230 -1.10 5.76 1.34
C TYR A 230 -2.12 4.68 0.98
N ALA A 231 -3.35 5.10 0.69
CA ALA A 231 -4.47 4.22 0.41
C ALA A 231 -4.57 3.93 -1.10
N PHE A 232 -4.65 2.66 -1.48
CA PHE A 232 -4.86 2.22 -2.86
C PHE A 232 -6.22 1.56 -3.00
N THR A 233 -7.00 1.93 -4.02
CA THR A 233 -8.29 1.30 -4.28
C THR A 233 -8.73 1.53 -5.73
N ALA A 234 -9.57 0.66 -6.28
CA ALA A 234 -10.22 0.93 -7.56
C ALA A 234 -11.50 1.77 -7.43
N THR A 235 -12.18 1.64 -6.30
CA THR A 235 -13.55 2.09 -6.08
C THR A 235 -13.67 2.81 -4.75
N PRO A 236 -13.06 4.00 -4.60
CA PRO A 236 -13.10 4.74 -3.35
C PRO A 236 -14.54 5.17 -3.04
N LYS A 237 -14.98 4.95 -1.80
CA LYS A 237 -16.25 5.50 -1.30
C LYS A 237 -16.05 6.92 -0.77
N ALA A 238 -17.16 7.63 -0.55
CA ALA A 238 -17.14 8.99 -0.03
C ALA A 238 -16.27 9.12 1.23
N LYS A 239 -16.34 8.14 2.13
CA LYS A 239 -15.56 8.15 3.36
C LYS A 239 -14.06 7.95 3.16
N THR A 240 -13.69 7.05 2.26
CA THR A 240 -12.30 6.88 1.82
C THR A 240 -11.75 8.19 1.25
N LEU A 241 -12.54 8.90 0.43
CA LEU A 241 -12.16 10.20 -0.12
C LEU A 241 -11.98 11.25 0.98
N GLU A 242 -12.87 11.32 1.96
CA GLU A 242 -12.71 12.25 3.10
C GLU A 242 -11.45 11.99 3.93
N LEU A 243 -11.09 10.73 4.14
CA LEU A 243 -9.95 10.35 4.99
C LEU A 243 -8.60 10.42 4.27
N PHE A 244 -8.55 10.00 3.00
CA PHE A 244 -7.30 9.84 2.25
C PHE A 244 -7.19 10.73 1.02
N GLY A 245 -8.31 11.28 0.54
CA GLY A 245 -8.32 12.22 -0.57
C GLY A 245 -7.75 13.58 -0.17
N HIS A 246 -7.38 14.36 -1.18
CA HIS A 246 -6.98 15.74 -1.00
C HIS A 246 -8.19 16.65 -1.20
N LYS A 247 -8.29 17.68 -0.36
CA LYS A 247 -9.40 18.64 -0.43
C LYS A 247 -9.12 19.67 -1.51
N THR A 248 -10.01 19.78 -2.49
CA THR A 248 -9.94 20.79 -3.55
C THR A 248 -10.37 22.17 -3.02
N PRO A 249 -10.04 23.28 -3.72
CA PRO A 249 -10.52 24.62 -3.38
C PRO A 249 -12.05 24.72 -3.28
N GLU A 250 -12.78 23.90 -4.02
CA GLU A 250 -14.25 23.80 -4.02
C GLU A 250 -14.81 22.99 -2.83
N GLY A 251 -13.92 22.49 -1.96
CA GLY A 251 -14.29 21.74 -0.76
C GLY A 251 -14.63 20.27 -1.00
N ARG A 252 -14.40 19.75 -2.21
CA ARG A 252 -14.55 18.33 -2.53
C ARG A 252 -13.28 17.56 -2.20
N TYR A 253 -13.40 16.25 -2.02
CA TYR A 253 -12.25 15.36 -1.86
C TYR A 253 -12.04 14.55 -3.12
N GLU A 254 -10.80 14.55 -3.61
CA GLU A 254 -10.40 13.83 -4.81
C GLU A 254 -9.19 12.93 -4.54
N PRO A 255 -9.03 11.82 -5.27
CA PRO A 255 -7.81 11.03 -5.22
C PRO A 255 -6.59 11.87 -5.60
N PHE A 256 -5.47 11.62 -4.93
CA PHE A 256 -4.19 12.23 -5.25
C PHE A 256 -3.66 11.76 -6.62
N HIS A 257 -3.98 10.52 -7.02
CA HIS A 257 -3.66 9.98 -8.33
C HIS A 257 -4.79 9.09 -8.83
N ILE A 258 -5.12 9.16 -10.13
CA ILE A 258 -6.21 8.40 -10.76
C ILE A 258 -5.69 7.67 -11.99
N TYR A 259 -6.05 6.40 -12.11
CA TYR A 259 -5.92 5.60 -13.31
C TYR A 259 -7.17 4.75 -13.51
N THR A 260 -8.02 5.16 -14.46
CA THR A 260 -9.38 4.63 -14.59
C THR A 260 -9.43 3.32 -15.37
N MET A 261 -10.48 2.52 -15.15
CA MET A 261 -10.72 1.32 -15.95
C MET A 261 -10.89 1.64 -17.44
N LYS A 262 -11.57 2.77 -17.76
CA LYS A 262 -11.71 3.26 -19.12
C LYS A 262 -10.35 3.46 -19.78
N GLN A 263 -9.45 4.19 -19.13
CA GLN A 263 -8.10 4.42 -19.64
C GLN A 263 -7.33 3.11 -19.81
N ALA A 264 -7.43 2.19 -18.85
CA ALA A 264 -6.77 0.89 -18.92
C ALA A 264 -7.25 0.00 -20.08
N ILE A 265 -8.52 0.10 -20.44
CA ILE A 265 -9.10 -0.57 -21.61
C ILE A 265 -8.63 0.11 -22.90
N GLU A 266 -8.65 1.44 -22.96
CA GLU A 266 -8.20 2.21 -24.14
C GLU A 266 -6.71 1.98 -24.44
N GLU A 267 -5.88 1.82 -23.41
CA GLU A 267 -4.44 1.51 -23.53
C GLU A 267 -4.17 0.01 -23.76
N GLY A 268 -5.21 -0.85 -23.74
CA GLY A 268 -5.08 -2.29 -23.98
C GLY A 268 -4.43 -3.07 -22.84
N PHE A 269 -4.35 -2.50 -21.63
CA PHE A 269 -3.78 -3.17 -20.46
C PHE A 269 -4.76 -4.10 -19.75
N ILE A 270 -6.07 -3.92 -19.97
CA ILE A 270 -7.13 -4.75 -19.43
C ILE A 270 -8.12 -5.05 -20.56
N LEU A 271 -8.67 -6.27 -20.56
CA LEU A 271 -9.71 -6.67 -21.50
C LEU A 271 -11.04 -5.98 -21.18
N ASP A 272 -11.69 -5.48 -22.22
CA ASP A 272 -13.05 -4.95 -22.13
C ASP A 272 -14.04 -6.13 -22.01
N VAL A 273 -14.45 -6.43 -20.78
CA VAL A 273 -15.42 -7.48 -20.49
C VAL A 273 -16.85 -7.12 -20.93
N LEU A 274 -17.13 -5.84 -21.20
CA LEU A 274 -18.46 -5.37 -21.62
C LEU A 274 -18.69 -5.50 -23.13
N LYS A 275 -17.63 -5.59 -23.94
CA LYS A 275 -17.75 -5.76 -25.40
C LYS A 275 -18.54 -7.01 -25.84
N ASN A 276 -18.59 -8.04 -24.99
CA ASN A 276 -19.26 -9.30 -25.29
C ASN A 276 -20.52 -9.53 -24.42
N TYR A 277 -20.96 -8.51 -23.67
CA TYR A 277 -22.21 -8.56 -22.91
C TYR A 277 -23.34 -8.01 -23.79
N THR A 278 -24.03 -8.90 -24.50
CA THR A 278 -25.31 -8.63 -25.21
C THR A 278 -26.51 -8.91 -24.32
#